data_AF-A0A926XHD1-F1
#
_entry.id   AF-A0A926XHD1-F1
#
_cell.length_a   1.000
_cell.length_b   1.000
_cell.length_c   1.000
_cell.angle_alpha   90.00
_cell.angle_beta   90.00
_cell.angle_gamma   90.00
#
_symmetry.space_group_name_H-M   'P 1'
#
loop_
_entity.id
_entity.type
_entity.pdbx_description
1 polymer ?
#
loop_
_entity_poly.entity_id
_entity_poly.type
_entity_poly.pdbx_seq_one_letter_code
_entity_poly.pdbx_strand_id
1 'polypeptide(L)'
;MLEQLAEAFERKDYKTVAWLLNHLVKQMPQNPLVQFYVGRLYEETGKLEAAENAYRQLLRETTNPKIMTQARQGLGRIEAIAQQKRRDAIAQATAAPEDTEAGVLVLEAVSAEKKQVAAQQLARIVQIDPYTARLQLPSRGWRLYRTGPVGELRFYSQQMQQAEIPNFWANLADVRKLNVFRVSHFLSASPPSVVCENEHGQTGSLTFNWSEVRQQVQGLLPIFGEVIDQDARRQLQWKTQTQDYAQLIDLHLPSRHSILRLCDSNYQFGQGISFNAQPTQANQATNRSHWNNLLHFLEGHLPQTPIWADFTDFAQTALDRTEILKSLKSHIDLFRREETLWDPAFQLYSGLVFLRGSKN
;
A
#
# COMPACT_ATOMS: atom_id res chain seq x y z
N MET A 1 8.47 -55.11 8.28
CA MET A 1 8.71 -53.72 8.74
C MET A 1 7.90 -52.67 7.98
N LEU A 2 7.85 -52.67 6.64
CA LEU A 2 7.03 -51.68 5.91
C LEU A 2 5.52 -51.87 6.11
N GLU A 3 5.03 -53.10 6.21
CA GLU A 3 3.61 -53.38 6.55
C GLU A 3 3.26 -52.94 7.98
N GLN A 4 4.13 -53.24 8.95
CA GLN A 4 3.99 -52.78 10.34
C GLN A 4 4.01 -51.25 10.46
N LEU A 5 4.76 -50.57 9.58
CA LEU A 5 4.78 -49.11 9.51
C LEU A 5 3.43 -48.56 9.00
N ALA A 6 2.86 -49.16 7.95
CA ALA A 6 1.54 -48.77 7.43
C ALA A 6 0.43 -48.98 8.46
N GLU A 7 0.44 -50.11 9.16
CA GLU A 7 -0.52 -50.41 10.22
C GLU A 7 -0.39 -49.45 11.42
N ALA A 8 0.84 -49.06 11.79
CA ALA A 8 1.07 -48.08 12.85
C ALA A 8 0.56 -46.67 12.47
N PHE A 9 0.64 -46.29 11.19
CA PHE A 9 0.01 -45.06 10.68
C PHE A 9 -1.52 -45.11 10.77
N GLU A 10 -2.15 -46.23 10.44
CA GLU A 10 -3.61 -46.39 10.56
C GLU A 10 -4.08 -46.29 12.02
N ARG A 11 -3.29 -46.82 12.95
CA ARG A 11 -3.54 -46.75 14.39
C ARG A 11 -3.19 -45.40 15.01
N LYS A 12 -2.64 -44.44 14.24
CA LYS A 12 -2.12 -43.15 14.72
C LYS A 12 -1.08 -43.27 15.83
N ASP A 13 -0.36 -44.39 15.89
CA ASP A 13 0.71 -44.61 16.87
C ASP A 13 2.02 -44.01 16.36
N TYR A 14 2.10 -42.68 16.44
CA TYR A 14 3.25 -41.92 15.91
C TYR A 14 4.57 -42.21 16.64
N LYS A 15 4.53 -42.76 17.86
CA LYS A 15 5.73 -43.18 18.59
C LYS A 15 6.33 -44.42 17.95
N THR A 16 5.50 -45.43 17.68
CA THR A 16 5.92 -46.66 17.00
C THR A 16 6.33 -46.38 15.56
N VAL A 17 5.60 -45.50 14.86
CA VAL A 17 5.97 -45.03 13.51
C VAL A 17 7.35 -44.39 13.51
N ALA A 18 7.65 -43.48 14.46
CA ALA A 18 8.95 -42.82 14.55
C ALA A 18 10.10 -43.80 14.84
N TRP A 19 9.88 -44.78 15.74
CA TRP A 19 10.87 -45.81 16.04
C TRP A 19 11.18 -46.69 14.83
N LEU A 20 10.14 -47.17 14.12
CA LEU A 20 10.28 -47.97 12.90
C LEU A 20 10.98 -47.18 11.79
N LEU A 21 10.61 -45.91 11.59
CA LEU A 21 11.23 -45.04 10.59
C LEU A 21 12.71 -44.78 10.87
N ASN A 22 13.10 -44.56 12.13
CA ASN A 22 14.50 -44.36 12.50
C ASN A 22 15.38 -45.57 12.14
N HIS A 23 14.85 -46.79 12.28
CA HIS A 23 15.55 -48.00 11.83
C HIS A 23 15.62 -48.08 10.30
N LEU A 24 14.49 -47.83 9.62
CA LEU A 24 14.39 -47.93 8.16
C LEU A 24 15.24 -46.89 7.42
N VAL A 25 15.34 -45.66 7.94
CA VAL A 25 16.19 -44.60 7.36
C VAL A 25 17.67 -44.96 7.47
N LYS A 26 18.11 -45.59 8.57
CA LYS A 26 19.51 -46.04 8.72
C LYS A 26 19.87 -47.17 7.79
N GLN A 27 18.94 -48.11 7.57
CA GLN A 27 19.17 -49.27 6.70
C GLN A 27 19.02 -48.94 5.22
N MET A 28 18.09 -48.04 4.89
CA MET A 28 17.71 -47.73 3.51
C MET A 28 17.53 -46.21 3.32
N PRO A 29 18.60 -45.40 3.49
CA PRO A 29 18.49 -43.94 3.45
C PRO A 29 18.02 -43.40 2.11
N GLN A 30 18.31 -44.11 1.01
CA GLN A 30 17.96 -43.70 -0.35
C GLN A 30 16.63 -44.30 -0.86
N ASN A 31 15.90 -45.03 -0.01
CA ASN A 31 14.63 -45.63 -0.44
C ASN A 31 13.52 -44.56 -0.48
N PRO A 32 12.94 -44.24 -1.66
CA PRO A 32 11.94 -43.18 -1.79
C PRO A 32 10.68 -43.41 -0.96
N LEU A 33 10.30 -44.67 -0.70
CA LEU A 33 9.13 -45.01 0.10
C LEU A 33 9.37 -44.70 1.58
N VAL A 34 10.59 -44.94 2.09
CA VAL A 34 10.98 -44.58 3.46
C VAL A 34 10.96 -43.06 3.61
N GLN A 35 11.52 -42.33 2.65
CA GLN A 35 11.50 -40.86 2.63
C GLN A 35 10.08 -40.28 2.55
N PHE A 36 9.18 -40.91 1.80
CA PHE A 36 7.76 -40.55 1.79
C PHE A 36 7.12 -40.66 3.19
N TYR A 37 7.38 -41.76 3.90
CA TYR A 37 6.84 -41.97 5.25
C TYR A 37 7.45 -41.01 6.29
N VAL A 38 8.70 -40.56 6.12
CA VAL A 38 9.26 -39.46 6.92
C VAL A 38 8.43 -38.19 6.74
N GLY A 39 8.16 -37.80 5.48
CA GLY A 39 7.31 -36.64 5.18
C GLY A 39 5.90 -36.77 5.77
N ARG A 40 5.31 -37.97 5.68
CA ARG A 40 3.98 -38.26 6.26
C ARG A 40 3.97 -38.17 7.78
N LEU A 41 5.02 -38.65 8.45
CA LEU A 41 5.12 -38.49 9.91
C LEU A 41 5.21 -37.01 10.30
N TYR A 42 5.96 -36.20 9.56
CA TYR A 42 6.00 -34.75 9.81
C TYR A 42 4.64 -34.08 9.58
N GLU A 43 3.90 -34.48 8.54
CA GLU A 43 2.54 -33.99 8.27
C GLU A 43 1.61 -34.28 9.47
N GLU A 44 1.54 -35.55 9.88
CA GLU A 44 0.64 -36.03 10.94
C GLU A 44 1.00 -35.49 12.34
N THR A 45 2.28 -35.18 12.57
CA THR A 45 2.74 -34.58 13.83
C THR A 45 2.70 -33.05 13.83
N GLY A 46 2.14 -32.43 12.79
CA GLY A 46 1.95 -30.99 12.68
C GLY A 46 3.21 -30.19 12.30
N LYS A 47 4.31 -30.87 11.96
CA LYS A 47 5.57 -30.24 11.50
C LYS A 47 5.49 -29.94 10.00
N LEU A 48 4.57 -29.06 9.62
CA LEU A 48 4.18 -28.82 8.23
C LEU A 48 5.33 -28.37 7.32
N GLU A 49 6.22 -27.48 7.79
CA GLU A 49 7.40 -27.06 6.98
C GLU A 49 8.36 -28.22 6.72
N ALA A 50 8.61 -29.06 7.72
CA ALA A 50 9.46 -30.23 7.57
C ALA A 50 8.83 -31.25 6.62
N ALA A 51 7.50 -31.41 6.67
CA ALA A 51 6.74 -32.27 5.76
C ALA A 51 6.81 -31.76 4.31
N GLU A 52 6.61 -30.45 4.10
CA GLU A 52 6.70 -29.83 2.78
C GLU A 52 8.09 -30.02 2.16
N ASN A 53 9.15 -29.74 2.93
CA ASN A 53 10.53 -29.92 2.48
C ASN A 53 10.81 -31.38 2.11
N ALA A 54 10.37 -32.33 2.94
CA ALA A 54 10.53 -33.76 2.65
C ALA A 54 9.83 -34.17 1.35
N TYR A 55 8.59 -33.73 1.13
CA TYR A 55 7.86 -34.04 -0.11
C TYR A 55 8.45 -33.36 -1.35
N ARG A 56 8.90 -32.11 -1.25
CA ARG A 56 9.56 -31.41 -2.37
C ARG A 56 10.88 -32.07 -2.74
N GLN A 57 11.67 -32.49 -1.75
CA GLN A 57 12.93 -33.20 -1.98
C GLN A 57 12.65 -34.56 -2.65
N LEU A 58 11.67 -35.31 -2.15
CA LEU A 58 11.25 -36.58 -2.72
C LEU A 58 10.85 -36.46 -4.19
N LEU A 59 10.11 -35.41 -4.57
CA LEU A 59 9.71 -35.16 -5.96
C LEU A 59 10.88 -34.84 -6.90
N ARG A 60 12.04 -34.42 -6.37
CA ARG A 60 13.26 -34.18 -7.17
C ARG A 60 14.08 -35.45 -7.37
N GLU A 61 14.06 -36.33 -6.37
CA GLU A 61 14.95 -37.50 -6.32
C GLU A 61 14.32 -38.79 -6.87
N THR A 62 12.98 -38.88 -6.90
CA THR A 62 12.28 -40.10 -7.34
C THR A 62 11.61 -39.96 -8.70
N THR A 63 11.65 -41.05 -9.47
CA THR A 63 10.91 -41.23 -10.73
C THR A 63 9.72 -42.19 -10.58
N ASN A 64 9.49 -42.76 -9.38
CA ASN A 64 8.41 -43.70 -9.15
C ASN A 64 7.04 -43.01 -9.20
N PRO A 65 6.17 -43.31 -10.19
CA PRO A 65 4.92 -42.56 -10.38
C PRO A 65 3.95 -42.62 -9.20
N LYS A 66 3.91 -43.74 -8.47
CA LYS A 66 3.01 -43.90 -7.31
C LYS A 66 3.46 -43.00 -6.16
N ILE A 67 4.75 -43.00 -5.85
CA ILE A 67 5.33 -42.19 -4.77
C ILE A 67 5.23 -40.70 -5.11
N MET A 68 5.49 -40.32 -6.38
CA MET A 68 5.29 -38.94 -6.83
C MET A 68 3.85 -38.47 -6.66
N THR A 69 2.87 -39.32 -7.00
CA THR A 69 1.45 -39.01 -6.82
C THR A 69 1.11 -38.81 -5.34
N GLN A 70 1.58 -39.71 -4.47
CA GLN A 70 1.36 -39.62 -3.03
C GLN A 70 2.03 -38.37 -2.41
N ALA A 71 3.25 -38.03 -2.85
CA ALA A 71 3.95 -36.83 -2.39
C ALA A 71 3.22 -35.54 -2.82
N ARG A 72 2.70 -35.48 -4.06
CA ARG A 72 1.86 -34.36 -4.52
C ARG A 72 0.56 -34.25 -3.72
N GLN A 73 -0.09 -35.38 -3.41
CA GLN A 73 -1.27 -35.39 -2.54
C GLN A 73 -0.94 -34.89 -1.12
N GLY A 74 0.22 -35.27 -0.57
CA GLY A 74 0.71 -34.74 0.71
C GLY A 74 0.90 -33.24 0.69
N LEU A 75 1.54 -32.70 -0.36
CA LEU A 75 1.66 -31.25 -0.56
C LEU A 75 0.29 -30.57 -0.65
N GLY A 76 -0.66 -31.16 -1.38
CA GLY A 76 -2.03 -30.63 -1.48
C GLY A 76 -2.76 -30.60 -0.13
N ARG A 77 -2.57 -31.60 0.74
CA ARG A 77 -3.15 -31.60 2.10
C ARG A 77 -2.50 -30.55 3.00
N ILE A 78 -1.18 -30.42 2.97
CA ILE A 78 -0.46 -29.38 3.72
C ILE A 78 -0.94 -28.00 3.30
N GLU A 79 -1.09 -27.76 2.00
CA GLU A 79 -1.61 -26.52 1.45
C GLU A 79 -3.06 -26.26 1.92
N ALA A 80 -3.93 -27.27 1.88
CA ALA A 80 -5.30 -27.15 2.37
C ALA A 80 -5.37 -26.82 3.87
N ILE A 81 -4.53 -27.44 4.71
CA ILE A 81 -4.44 -27.16 6.15
C ILE A 81 -3.98 -25.71 6.37
N ALA A 82 -2.96 -25.26 5.62
CA ALA A 82 -2.44 -23.89 5.73
C ALA A 82 -3.49 -22.85 5.28
N GLN A 83 -4.20 -23.12 4.19
CA GLN A 83 -5.29 -22.26 3.71
C GLN A 83 -6.44 -22.19 4.72
N GLN A 84 -6.83 -23.31 5.34
CA GLN A 84 -7.89 -23.32 6.35
C GLN A 84 -7.48 -22.53 7.60
N LYS A 85 -6.30 -22.79 8.17
CA LYS A 85 -5.79 -22.03 9.32
C LYS A 85 -5.74 -20.53 9.06
N ARG A 86 -5.37 -20.13 7.84
CA ARG A 86 -5.38 -18.72 7.44
C ARG A 86 -6.79 -18.16 7.36
N ARG A 87 -7.73 -18.88 6.75
CA ARG A 87 -9.14 -18.45 6.68
C ARG A 87 -9.73 -18.27 8.08
N ASP A 88 -9.45 -19.21 8.98
CA ASP A 88 -9.91 -19.13 10.37
C ASP A 88 -9.30 -17.92 11.09
N ALA A 89 -8.00 -17.67 10.90
CA ALA A 89 -7.31 -16.51 11.47
C ALA A 89 -7.85 -15.18 10.93
N ILE A 90 -8.15 -15.09 9.63
CA ILE A 90 -8.77 -13.90 9.02
C ILE A 90 -10.20 -13.72 9.55
N ALA A 91 -11.00 -14.79 9.60
CA ALA A 91 -12.36 -14.73 10.11
C ALA A 91 -12.40 -14.28 11.59
N GLN A 92 -11.45 -14.75 12.40
CA GLN A 92 -11.28 -14.28 13.77
C GLN A 92 -10.85 -12.81 13.82
N ALA A 93 -9.94 -12.39 12.93
CA ALA A 93 -9.47 -11.01 12.85
C ALA A 93 -10.54 -10.02 12.34
N THR A 94 -11.59 -10.50 11.66
CA THR A 94 -12.72 -9.67 11.17
C THR A 94 -14.02 -9.95 11.93
N ALA A 95 -13.95 -10.52 13.14
CA ALA A 95 -15.13 -10.88 13.91
C ALA A 95 -15.81 -9.66 14.56
N ALA A 96 -15.05 -8.61 14.87
CA ALA A 96 -15.58 -7.37 15.44
C ALA A 96 -16.10 -6.43 14.33
N PRO A 97 -17.20 -5.69 14.56
CA PRO A 97 -17.73 -4.74 13.58
C PRO A 97 -16.69 -3.70 13.12
N GLU A 98 -15.88 -3.16 14.03
CA GLU A 98 -14.81 -2.22 13.67
C GLU A 98 -13.76 -2.80 12.71
N ASP A 99 -13.56 -4.12 12.73
CA ASP A 99 -12.59 -4.81 11.89
C ASP A 99 -13.14 -5.11 10.48
N THR A 100 -14.43 -4.92 10.26
CA THR A 100 -15.08 -5.03 8.94
C THR A 100 -15.04 -3.73 8.15
N GLU A 101 -14.65 -2.61 8.77
CA GLU A 101 -14.54 -1.32 8.10
C GLU A 101 -13.54 -1.38 6.95
N ALA A 102 -13.81 -0.61 5.89
CA ALA A 102 -12.96 -0.58 4.71
C ALA A 102 -11.64 0.12 5.00
N GLY A 103 -10.54 -0.54 4.67
CA GLY A 103 -9.19 0.00 4.87
C GLY A 103 -8.29 -0.20 3.65
N VAL A 104 -7.07 0.28 3.81
CA VAL A 104 -5.98 0.14 2.86
C VAL A 104 -4.72 -0.37 3.55
N LEU A 105 -3.97 -1.20 2.85
CA LEU A 105 -2.64 -1.68 3.24
C LEU A 105 -1.64 -1.11 2.23
N VAL A 106 -0.61 -0.46 2.75
CA VAL A 106 0.40 0.26 1.98
C VAL A 106 1.75 -0.37 2.27
N LEU A 107 2.49 -0.69 1.21
CA LEU A 107 3.89 -1.10 1.30
C LEU A 107 4.77 0.13 1.18
N GLU A 108 5.83 0.18 1.97
CA GLU A 108 6.84 1.23 1.90
C GLU A 108 8.09 0.75 1.18
N ALA A 109 8.94 1.71 0.81
CA ALA A 109 10.18 1.45 0.12
C ALA A 109 11.04 0.41 0.85
N VAL A 110 11.49 -0.60 0.10
CA VAL A 110 12.45 -1.59 0.57
C VAL A 110 13.79 -1.33 -0.11
N SER A 111 14.87 -1.28 0.69
CA SER A 111 16.22 -1.09 0.17
C SER A 111 16.61 -2.24 -0.78
N ALA A 112 17.49 -1.95 -1.74
CA ALA A 112 17.89 -2.92 -2.75
C ALA A 112 18.49 -4.20 -2.15
N GLU A 113 19.22 -4.06 -1.04
CA GLU A 113 19.87 -5.16 -0.32
C GLU A 113 18.85 -6.12 0.30
N LYS A 114 17.75 -5.58 0.86
CA LYS A 114 16.71 -6.37 1.53
C LYS A 114 15.65 -6.89 0.56
N LYS A 115 15.57 -6.34 -0.65
CA LYS A 115 14.46 -6.58 -1.60
C LYS A 115 14.28 -8.05 -1.99
N GLN A 116 15.36 -8.81 -2.13
CA GLN A 116 15.27 -10.24 -2.48
C GLN A 116 14.66 -11.07 -1.35
N VAL A 117 15.12 -10.85 -0.11
CA VAL A 117 14.60 -11.57 1.07
C VAL A 117 13.15 -11.16 1.33
N ALA A 118 12.87 -9.85 1.30
CA ALA A 118 11.51 -9.33 1.43
C ALA A 118 10.56 -9.91 0.37
N ALA A 119 11.01 -10.07 -0.89
CA ALA A 119 10.20 -10.67 -1.94
C ALA A 119 9.86 -12.13 -1.64
N GLN A 120 10.83 -12.92 -1.18
CA GLN A 120 10.60 -14.32 -0.80
C GLN A 120 9.61 -14.43 0.36
N GLN A 121 9.74 -13.57 1.37
CA GLN A 121 8.83 -13.56 2.52
C GLN A 121 7.43 -13.09 2.13
N LEU A 122 7.32 -12.01 1.33
CA LEU A 122 6.04 -11.53 0.82
C LEU A 122 5.33 -12.63 0.02
N ALA A 123 6.06 -13.33 -0.85
CA ALA A 123 5.51 -14.45 -1.64
C ALA A 123 4.88 -15.53 -0.75
N ARG A 124 5.51 -15.88 0.37
CA ARG A 124 4.97 -16.85 1.34
C ARG A 124 3.73 -16.32 2.06
N ILE A 125 3.78 -15.06 2.51
CA ILE A 125 2.68 -14.41 3.23
C ILE A 125 1.43 -14.36 2.35
N VAL A 126 1.58 -13.98 1.08
CA VAL A 126 0.43 -13.77 0.17
C VAL A 126 0.22 -14.88 -0.85
N GLN A 127 0.98 -15.99 -0.74
CA GLN A 127 0.85 -17.19 -1.57
C GLN A 127 0.94 -16.92 -3.08
N ILE A 128 1.96 -16.16 -3.48
CA ILE A 128 2.32 -15.91 -4.89
C ILE A 128 3.77 -16.33 -5.14
N ASP A 129 4.20 -16.33 -6.40
CA ASP A 129 5.60 -16.61 -6.71
C ASP A 129 6.52 -15.43 -6.30
N PRO A 130 7.81 -15.70 -5.99
CA PRO A 130 8.74 -14.66 -5.55
C PRO A 130 9.00 -13.55 -6.59
N TYR A 131 8.83 -13.83 -7.89
CA TYR A 131 9.04 -12.83 -8.93
C TYR A 131 7.89 -11.81 -8.92
N THR A 132 6.65 -12.28 -8.90
CA THR A 132 5.46 -11.41 -8.76
C THR A 132 5.50 -10.61 -7.46
N ALA A 133 5.89 -11.25 -6.34
CA ALA A 133 6.06 -10.56 -5.06
C ALA A 133 7.12 -9.44 -5.14
N ARG A 134 8.24 -9.69 -5.83
CA ARG A 134 9.30 -8.70 -6.03
C ARG A 134 8.82 -7.47 -6.80
N LEU A 135 7.93 -7.64 -7.78
CA LEU A 135 7.34 -6.53 -8.56
C LEU A 135 6.38 -5.67 -7.73
N GLN A 136 5.80 -6.24 -6.67
CA GLN A 136 4.92 -5.53 -5.75
C GLN A 136 5.70 -4.70 -4.71
N LEU A 137 6.95 -5.01 -4.42
CA LEU A 137 7.77 -4.26 -3.46
C LEU A 137 8.30 -2.96 -4.08
N PRO A 138 7.90 -1.78 -3.57
CA PRO A 138 8.41 -0.51 -4.07
C PRO A 138 9.88 -0.32 -3.66
N SER A 139 10.67 0.30 -4.52
CA SER A 139 12.03 0.74 -4.18
C SER A 139 12.08 2.17 -3.63
N ARG A 140 11.01 2.94 -3.86
CA ARG A 140 10.83 4.34 -3.43
C ARG A 140 9.35 4.60 -3.14
N GLY A 141 9.08 5.59 -2.30
CA GLY A 141 7.72 6.01 -1.97
C GLY A 141 6.84 4.90 -1.40
N TRP A 142 5.53 5.12 -1.51
CA TRP A 142 4.50 4.20 -1.05
C TRP A 142 3.79 3.54 -2.21
N ARG A 143 3.40 2.27 -2.02
CA ARG A 143 2.54 1.53 -2.94
C ARG A 143 1.24 1.15 -2.25
N LEU A 144 0.10 1.52 -2.83
CA LEU A 144 -1.17 0.95 -2.42
C LEU A 144 -1.22 -0.53 -2.80
N TYR A 145 -1.11 -1.39 -1.80
CA TYR A 145 -0.94 -2.82 -2.02
C TYR A 145 -2.28 -3.53 -2.10
N ARG A 146 -3.06 -3.39 -1.03
CA ARG A 146 -4.32 -4.11 -0.85
C ARG A 146 -5.36 -3.23 -0.21
N THR A 147 -6.61 -3.58 -0.47
CA THR A 147 -7.78 -2.96 0.11
C THR A 147 -8.73 -4.04 0.62
N GLY A 148 -9.52 -3.75 1.64
CA GLY A 148 -10.42 -4.72 2.26
C GLY A 148 -10.74 -4.40 3.71
N PRO A 149 -11.36 -5.34 4.45
CA PRO A 149 -11.64 -5.20 5.87
C PRO A 149 -10.36 -4.91 6.68
N VAL A 150 -10.40 -3.92 7.57
CA VAL A 150 -9.27 -3.52 8.40
C VAL A 150 -8.68 -4.69 9.19
N GLY A 151 -9.50 -5.61 9.71
CA GLY A 151 -9.04 -6.80 10.43
C GLY A 151 -8.15 -7.71 9.58
N GLU A 152 -8.55 -7.96 8.34
CA GLU A 152 -7.75 -8.74 7.38
C GLU A 152 -6.44 -8.01 7.05
N LEU A 153 -6.50 -6.71 6.80
CA LEU A 153 -5.31 -5.91 6.49
C LEU A 153 -4.33 -5.85 7.66
N ARG A 154 -4.83 -5.76 8.89
CA ARG A 154 -4.04 -5.81 10.13
C ARG A 154 -3.34 -7.16 10.26
N PHE A 155 -4.04 -8.26 10.00
CA PHE A 155 -3.44 -9.61 10.00
C PHE A 155 -2.28 -9.74 9.00
N TYR A 156 -2.44 -9.25 7.77
CA TYR A 156 -1.35 -9.24 6.79
C TYR A 156 -0.21 -8.30 7.21
N SER A 157 -0.55 -7.12 7.71
CA SER A 157 0.43 -6.14 8.18
C SER A 157 1.34 -6.70 9.26
N GLN A 158 0.76 -7.40 10.25
CA GLN A 158 1.52 -8.07 11.32
C GLN A 158 2.47 -9.13 10.78
N GLN A 159 2.03 -10.00 9.86
CA GLN A 159 2.91 -11.00 9.24
C GLN A 159 4.04 -10.35 8.44
N MET A 160 3.74 -9.28 7.70
CA MET A 160 4.73 -8.53 6.94
C MET A 160 5.75 -7.85 7.86
N GLN A 161 5.32 -7.26 8.98
CA GLN A 161 6.22 -6.65 9.97
C GLN A 161 7.12 -7.68 10.64
N GLN A 162 6.60 -8.87 11.00
CA GLN A 162 7.39 -9.98 11.52
C GLN A 162 8.45 -10.47 10.52
N ALA A 163 8.17 -10.33 9.23
CA ALA A 163 9.10 -10.63 8.14
C ALA A 163 9.99 -9.45 7.73
N GLU A 164 10.04 -8.38 8.53
CA GLU A 164 10.80 -7.14 8.28
C GLU A 164 10.44 -6.43 6.96
N ILE A 165 9.20 -6.54 6.50
CA ILE A 165 8.68 -5.84 5.32
C ILE A 165 7.99 -4.55 5.82
N PRO A 166 8.55 -3.35 5.55
CA PRO A 166 7.96 -2.08 5.93
C PRO A 166 6.58 -1.87 5.30
N ASN A 167 5.57 -1.70 6.16
CA ASN A 167 4.20 -1.53 5.74
C ASN A 167 3.36 -0.90 6.85
N PHE A 168 2.20 -0.38 6.47
CA PHE A 168 1.19 0.07 7.40
C PHE A 168 -0.20 -0.09 6.80
N TRP A 169 -1.21 -0.13 7.65
CA TRP A 169 -2.60 -0.09 7.24
C TRP A 169 -3.30 1.13 7.84
N ALA A 170 -4.38 1.55 7.20
CA ALA A 170 -5.22 2.64 7.67
C ALA A 170 -6.69 2.35 7.37
N ASN A 171 -7.56 2.89 8.22
CA ASN A 171 -9.00 2.86 8.03
C ASN A 171 -9.41 4.03 7.12
N LEU A 172 -10.23 3.76 6.10
CA LEU A 172 -10.74 4.81 5.22
C LEU A 172 -11.71 5.75 5.95
N ALA A 173 -12.41 5.28 6.98
CA ALA A 173 -13.28 6.12 7.80
C ALA A 173 -12.48 7.25 8.47
N ASP A 174 -11.24 7.00 8.88
CA ASP A 174 -10.40 8.03 9.49
C ASP A 174 -9.92 9.06 8.47
N VAL A 175 -9.67 8.66 7.23
CA VAL A 175 -9.39 9.60 6.12
C VAL A 175 -10.60 10.47 5.81
N ARG A 176 -11.81 9.91 5.85
CA ARG A 176 -13.07 10.64 5.60
C ARG A 176 -13.41 11.66 6.69
N LYS A 177 -12.92 11.48 7.92
CA LYS A 177 -13.16 12.39 9.05
C LYS A 177 -12.27 13.65 9.02
N LEU A 178 -11.25 13.68 8.16
CA LEU A 178 -10.33 14.80 8.05
C LEU A 178 -11.04 16.04 7.52
N ASN A 179 -10.86 17.17 8.21
CA ASN A 179 -11.38 18.45 7.75
C ASN A 179 -10.46 19.02 6.68
N VAL A 180 -10.88 19.00 5.41
CA VAL A 180 -10.11 19.59 4.31
C VAL A 180 -10.66 20.97 3.98
N PHE A 181 -9.83 21.99 4.17
CA PHE A 181 -10.11 23.37 3.82
C PHE A 181 -9.37 23.76 2.55
N ARG A 182 -10.11 24.16 1.52
CA ARG A 182 -9.55 24.62 0.25
C ARG A 182 -9.13 26.08 0.40
N VAL A 183 -7.83 26.36 0.38
CA VAL A 183 -7.29 27.69 0.59
C VAL A 183 -7.41 28.52 -0.67
N SER A 184 -8.06 29.67 -0.56
CA SER A 184 -8.15 30.66 -1.63
C SER A 184 -6.92 31.57 -1.63
N HIS A 185 -6.53 32.12 -0.48
CA HIS A 185 -5.32 32.94 -0.32
C HIS A 185 -4.90 33.11 1.16
N PHE A 186 -3.66 33.53 1.40
CA PHE A 186 -3.19 33.98 2.71
C PHE A 186 -3.60 35.44 2.97
N LEU A 187 -4.28 35.68 4.08
CA LEU A 187 -4.66 37.01 4.56
C LEU A 187 -3.52 37.71 5.31
N SER A 188 -2.75 36.96 6.10
CA SER A 188 -1.61 37.46 6.87
C SER A 188 -0.56 36.36 7.03
N ALA A 189 0.71 36.76 7.18
CA ALA A 189 1.83 35.87 7.50
C ALA A 189 2.14 35.79 9.00
N SER A 190 1.67 36.76 9.81
CA SER A 190 1.94 36.85 11.25
C SER A 190 0.80 37.53 12.02
N PRO A 191 0.00 36.78 12.81
CA PRO A 191 -0.08 35.32 12.79
C PRO A 191 -0.62 34.82 11.43
N PRO A 192 -0.18 33.64 10.94
CA PRO A 192 -0.62 33.16 9.64
C PRO A 192 -2.12 32.91 9.63
N SER A 193 -2.78 33.49 8.63
CA SER A 193 -4.23 33.40 8.45
C SER A 193 -4.55 33.17 6.98
N VAL A 194 -5.45 32.25 6.70
CA VAL A 194 -5.91 31.92 5.34
C VAL A 194 -7.39 32.19 5.19
N VAL A 195 -7.82 32.62 4.01
CA VAL A 195 -9.21 32.53 3.56
C VAL A 195 -9.37 31.19 2.87
N CYS A 196 -10.37 30.41 3.28
CA CYS A 196 -10.58 29.07 2.79
C CYS A 196 -12.05 28.68 2.76
N GLU A 197 -12.36 27.64 2.01
CA GLU A 197 -13.68 27.03 1.95
C GLU A 197 -13.68 25.66 2.60
N ASN A 198 -14.74 25.37 3.35
CA ASN A 198 -14.98 24.03 3.90
C ASN A 198 -15.61 23.10 2.85
N GLU A 199 -15.92 21.87 3.28
CA GLU A 199 -16.52 20.86 2.40
C GLU A 199 -17.93 21.20 1.87
N HIS A 200 -18.63 22.13 2.52
CA HIS A 200 -19.94 22.63 2.10
C HIS A 200 -19.83 23.85 1.17
N GLY A 201 -18.60 24.27 0.80
CA GLY A 201 -18.35 25.46 0.01
C GLY A 201 -18.54 26.78 0.77
N GLN A 202 -18.60 26.73 2.10
CA GLN A 202 -18.71 27.94 2.91
C GLN A 202 -17.34 28.58 3.06
N THR A 203 -17.22 29.83 2.64
CA THR A 203 -16.02 30.64 2.80
C THR A 203 -15.89 31.13 4.24
N GLY A 204 -14.68 31.02 4.80
CA GLY A 204 -14.31 31.57 6.10
C GLY A 204 -12.82 31.86 6.16
N SER A 205 -12.33 32.17 7.36
CA SER A 205 -10.91 32.38 7.62
C SER A 205 -10.42 31.50 8.76
N LEU A 206 -9.20 30.98 8.63
CA LEU A 206 -8.55 30.17 9.66
C LEU A 206 -7.18 30.77 10.01
N THR A 207 -7.02 31.16 11.27
CA THR A 207 -5.74 31.62 11.84
C THR A 207 -5.08 30.48 12.62
N PHE A 208 -3.78 30.30 12.41
CA PHE A 208 -2.98 29.24 13.04
C PHE A 208 -1.56 29.73 13.38
N ASN A 209 -0.72 28.86 13.93
CA ASN A 209 0.71 29.11 14.07
C ASN A 209 1.49 28.21 13.11
N TRP A 210 2.59 28.72 12.54
CA TRP A 210 3.45 27.91 11.67
C TRP A 210 3.94 26.61 12.34
N SER A 211 4.14 26.62 13.66
CA SER A 211 4.52 25.44 14.45
C SER A 211 3.42 24.36 14.55
N GLU A 212 2.17 24.68 14.22
CA GLU A 212 1.09 23.68 14.13
C GLU A 212 1.19 22.84 12.87
N VAL A 213 1.88 23.33 11.83
CA VAL A 213 2.12 22.57 10.60
C VAL A 213 3.19 21.53 10.87
N ARG A 214 2.81 20.25 10.83
CA ARG A 214 3.72 19.14 11.16
C ARG A 214 4.33 18.46 9.95
N GLN A 215 3.73 18.64 8.78
CA GLN A 215 4.16 18.02 7.54
C GLN A 215 3.49 18.71 6.36
N GLN A 216 4.14 18.61 5.20
CA GLN A 216 3.63 19.08 3.92
C GLN A 216 3.48 17.89 2.98
N VAL A 217 2.40 17.85 2.21
CA VAL A 217 2.21 16.87 1.12
C VAL A 217 2.12 17.62 -0.18
N GLN A 218 2.92 17.22 -1.17
CA GLN A 218 2.96 17.82 -2.49
C GLN A 218 2.49 16.82 -3.54
N GLY A 219 1.73 17.31 -4.53
CA GLY A 219 1.22 16.49 -5.61
C GLY A 219 1.18 17.22 -6.95
N LEU A 220 1.43 16.46 -8.01
CA LEU A 220 1.23 16.87 -9.39
C LEU A 220 0.06 16.08 -9.97
N LEU A 221 -1.02 16.77 -10.31
CA LEU A 221 -2.24 16.14 -10.80
C LEU A 221 -2.41 16.44 -12.30
N PRO A 222 -2.48 15.42 -13.16
CA PRO A 222 -2.57 15.63 -14.59
C PRO A 222 -3.90 16.29 -14.98
N ILE A 223 -3.84 17.23 -15.91
CA ILE A 223 -4.99 17.80 -16.61
C ILE A 223 -5.03 17.17 -17.99
N PHE A 224 -6.06 16.37 -18.25
CA PHE A 224 -6.22 15.65 -19.50
C PHE A 224 -6.94 16.52 -20.54
N GLY A 225 -6.55 16.35 -21.80
CA GLY A 225 -7.25 16.90 -22.96
C GLY A 225 -7.25 15.92 -24.12
N GLU A 226 -8.19 16.11 -25.03
CA GLU A 226 -8.27 15.35 -26.28
C GLU A 226 -7.36 16.00 -27.32
N VAL A 227 -6.45 15.22 -27.88
CA VAL A 227 -5.60 15.62 -28.99
C VAL A 227 -5.84 14.73 -30.20
N ILE A 228 -5.66 15.31 -31.38
CA ILE A 228 -5.62 14.55 -32.63
C ILE A 228 -4.18 14.10 -32.82
N ASP A 229 -3.97 12.79 -32.86
CA ASP A 229 -2.69 12.15 -33.11
C ASP A 229 -2.75 11.33 -34.41
N GLN A 230 -1.61 11.02 -35.03
CA GLN A 230 -1.55 10.11 -36.16
C GLN A 230 -1.18 8.71 -35.68
N ASP A 231 -1.99 7.71 -36.02
CA ASP A 231 -1.65 6.31 -35.74
C ASP A 231 -0.46 5.84 -36.59
N ALA A 232 0.02 4.60 -36.35
CA ALA A 232 1.11 4.01 -37.12
C ALA A 232 0.84 3.91 -38.63
N ARG A 233 -0.40 4.12 -39.07
CA ARG A 233 -0.86 4.10 -40.47
C ARG A 233 -1.18 5.52 -41.00
N ARG A 234 -0.80 6.58 -40.27
CA ARG A 234 -1.06 8.00 -40.57
C ARG A 234 -2.54 8.39 -40.61
N GLN A 235 -3.41 7.62 -39.96
CA GLN A 235 -4.80 8.01 -39.77
C GLN A 235 -4.95 8.86 -38.52
N LEU A 236 -5.75 9.92 -38.61
CA LEU A 236 -6.06 10.79 -37.47
C LEU A 236 -6.90 10.02 -36.47
N GLN A 237 -6.45 9.95 -35.22
CA GLN A 237 -7.17 9.37 -34.10
C GLN A 237 -7.23 10.38 -32.96
N TRP A 238 -8.38 10.45 -32.29
CA TRP A 238 -8.51 11.19 -31.05
C TRP A 238 -7.93 10.38 -29.91
N LYS A 239 -7.07 11.00 -29.10
CA LYS A 239 -6.44 10.37 -27.94
C LYS A 239 -6.45 11.31 -26.75
N THR A 240 -6.78 10.77 -25.59
CA THR A 240 -6.62 11.49 -24.32
C THR A 240 -5.14 11.54 -23.95
N GLN A 241 -4.62 12.74 -23.74
CA GLN A 241 -3.24 12.98 -23.31
C GLN A 241 -3.20 14.03 -22.20
N THR A 242 -2.26 13.89 -21.27
CA THR A 242 -1.96 14.94 -20.29
C THR A 242 -1.47 16.19 -21.02
N GLN A 243 -2.21 17.29 -20.88
CA GLN A 243 -1.90 18.59 -21.47
C GLN A 243 -1.14 19.48 -20.50
N ASP A 244 -1.47 19.40 -19.21
CA ASP A 244 -0.89 20.23 -18.17
C ASP A 244 -0.94 19.50 -16.81
N TYR A 245 -0.41 20.14 -15.77
CA TYR A 245 -0.46 19.65 -14.39
C TYR A 245 -0.91 20.76 -13.45
N ALA A 246 -1.83 20.41 -12.55
CA ALA A 246 -2.11 21.23 -11.38
C ALA A 246 -1.16 20.84 -10.24
N GLN A 247 -0.59 21.85 -9.57
CA GLN A 247 0.24 21.66 -8.38
C GLN A 247 -0.59 21.81 -7.12
N LEU A 248 -0.44 20.86 -6.21
CA LEU A 248 -1.13 20.85 -4.92
C LEU A 248 -0.13 20.79 -3.77
N ILE A 249 -0.47 21.50 -2.70
CA ILE A 249 0.22 21.43 -1.40
C ILE A 249 -0.83 21.32 -0.31
N ASP A 250 -0.70 20.29 0.51
CA ASP A 250 -1.45 20.18 1.75
C ASP A 250 -0.54 20.52 2.94
N LEU A 251 -0.96 21.48 3.75
CA LEU A 251 -0.37 21.75 5.06
C LEU A 251 -1.20 21.02 6.12
N HIS A 252 -0.57 20.09 6.83
CA HIS A 252 -1.27 19.28 7.83
C HIS A 252 -1.21 19.96 9.20
N LEU A 253 -2.38 20.12 9.83
CA LEU A 253 -2.56 20.62 11.19
C LEU A 253 -3.13 19.51 12.09
N PRO A 254 -2.31 18.54 12.58
CA PRO A 254 -2.79 17.37 13.33
C PRO A 254 -3.61 17.70 14.56
N SER A 255 -3.20 18.71 15.34
CA SER A 255 -3.90 19.17 16.55
C SER A 255 -5.33 19.63 16.28
N ARG A 256 -5.62 20.04 15.03
CA ARG A 256 -6.94 20.50 14.59
C ARG A 256 -7.66 19.48 13.72
N HIS A 257 -7.10 18.29 13.53
CA HIS A 257 -7.62 17.28 12.61
C HIS A 257 -7.95 17.86 11.22
N SER A 258 -7.10 18.77 10.73
CA SER A 258 -7.38 19.62 9.57
C SER A 258 -6.24 19.65 8.55
N ILE A 259 -6.59 19.73 7.27
CA ILE A 259 -5.70 19.90 6.13
C ILE A 259 -6.03 21.23 5.47
N LEU A 260 -5.03 22.09 5.27
CA LEU A 260 -5.13 23.27 4.42
C LEU A 260 -4.60 22.91 3.03
N ARG A 261 -5.47 22.85 2.04
CA ARG A 261 -5.14 22.47 0.66
C ARG A 261 -5.00 23.70 -0.22
N LEU A 262 -3.81 23.91 -0.75
CA LEU A 262 -3.47 24.93 -1.73
C LEU A 262 -3.37 24.30 -3.11
N CYS A 263 -3.86 24.99 -4.13
CA CYS A 263 -3.75 24.56 -5.52
C CYS A 263 -3.39 25.75 -6.40
N ASP A 264 -2.38 25.61 -7.25
CA ASP A 264 -1.88 26.69 -8.11
C ASP A 264 -2.96 27.31 -9.01
N SER A 265 -3.87 26.47 -9.49
CA SER A 265 -4.92 26.85 -10.43
C SER A 265 -6.04 27.66 -9.77
N ASN A 266 -6.28 27.46 -8.47
CA ASN A 266 -7.37 28.09 -7.73
C ASN A 266 -6.91 29.16 -6.73
N TYR A 267 -5.59 29.27 -6.50
CA TYR A 267 -5.04 30.24 -5.58
C TYR A 267 -5.18 31.67 -6.13
N GLN A 268 -5.70 32.57 -5.31
CA GLN A 268 -5.99 33.96 -5.66
C GLN A 268 -4.80 34.87 -5.35
N PHE A 269 -3.77 34.86 -6.20
CA PHE A 269 -2.54 35.65 -5.99
C PHE A 269 -2.74 37.17 -5.97
N GLY A 270 -3.85 37.67 -6.51
CA GLY A 270 -4.22 39.09 -6.44
C GLY A 270 -4.87 39.51 -5.12
N GLN A 271 -5.09 38.58 -4.18
CA GLN A 271 -5.73 38.83 -2.89
C GLN A 271 -4.78 38.51 -1.74
N GLY A 272 -4.92 39.25 -0.64
CA GLY A 272 -4.15 39.01 0.59
C GLY A 272 -2.69 39.47 0.49
N ILE A 273 -1.76 38.67 1.03
CA ILE A 273 -0.34 39.02 1.07
C ILE A 273 0.35 38.81 -0.29
N SER A 274 1.28 39.70 -0.63
CA SER A 274 2.13 39.54 -1.81
C SER A 274 3.40 38.76 -1.47
N PHE A 275 3.71 37.75 -2.28
CA PHE A 275 4.95 36.95 -2.16
C PHE A 275 6.10 37.49 -3.02
N ASN A 276 5.86 38.54 -3.82
CA ASN A 276 6.86 39.07 -4.73
C ASN A 276 7.83 40.01 -4.01
N ALA A 277 9.14 39.82 -4.21
CA ALA A 277 10.18 40.66 -3.64
C ALA A 277 10.14 42.13 -4.15
N GLN A 278 9.54 42.39 -5.32
CA GLN A 278 9.36 43.74 -5.88
C GLN A 278 7.94 43.93 -6.47
N PRO A 279 7.19 44.96 -6.05
CA PRO A 279 5.81 45.19 -6.52
C PRO A 279 5.70 45.48 -8.03
N THR A 280 6.74 46.07 -8.63
CA THR A 280 6.78 46.42 -10.07
C THR A 280 6.80 45.21 -10.99
N GLN A 281 7.27 44.05 -10.52
CA GLN A 281 7.26 42.79 -11.28
C GLN A 281 5.95 42.01 -11.14
N ALA A 282 5.06 42.40 -10.22
CA ALA A 282 3.84 41.66 -9.93
C ALA A 282 2.86 41.62 -11.11
N ASN A 283 2.77 42.68 -11.91
CA ASN A 283 1.88 42.76 -13.07
C ASN A 283 2.41 42.00 -14.32
N GLN A 284 3.64 41.50 -14.28
CA GLN A 284 4.27 40.75 -15.39
C GLN A 284 4.58 39.28 -15.03
N ALA A 285 4.31 38.87 -13.80
CA ALA A 285 4.58 37.53 -13.33
C ALA A 285 3.53 36.53 -13.85
N THR A 286 3.98 35.34 -14.24
CA THR A 286 3.08 34.24 -14.61
C THR A 286 2.54 33.54 -13.36
N ASN A 287 1.41 32.82 -13.46
CA ASN A 287 0.90 31.98 -12.36
C ASN A 287 1.97 31.03 -11.81
N ARG A 288 2.82 30.48 -12.69
CA ARG A 288 3.96 29.65 -12.28
C ARG A 288 4.96 30.41 -11.42
N SER A 289 5.28 31.66 -11.78
CA SER A 289 6.17 32.49 -10.97
C SER A 289 5.56 32.83 -9.61
N HIS A 290 4.26 33.13 -9.57
CA HIS A 290 3.55 33.39 -8.32
C HIS A 290 3.53 32.17 -7.40
N TRP A 291 3.28 30.98 -7.96
CA TRP A 291 3.32 29.73 -7.22
C TRP A 291 4.72 29.41 -6.67
N ASN A 292 5.77 29.62 -7.46
CA ASN A 292 7.15 29.46 -6.98
C ASN A 292 7.48 30.42 -5.82
N ASN A 293 6.97 31.65 -5.87
CA ASN A 293 7.17 32.61 -4.79
C ASN A 293 6.41 32.21 -3.52
N LEU A 294 5.20 31.64 -3.65
CA LEU A 294 4.47 31.02 -2.54
C LEU A 294 5.26 29.84 -1.94
N LEU A 295 5.82 28.95 -2.77
CA LEU A 295 6.65 27.85 -2.31
C LEU A 295 7.84 28.34 -1.49
N HIS A 296 8.56 29.35 -2.01
CA HIS A 296 9.70 29.95 -1.30
C HIS A 296 9.27 30.60 0.02
N PHE A 297 8.12 31.27 0.04
CA PHE A 297 7.53 31.82 1.27
C PHE A 297 7.24 30.72 2.31
N LEU A 298 6.67 29.58 1.89
CA LEU A 298 6.41 28.45 2.77
C LEU A 298 7.72 27.82 3.28
N GLU A 299 8.74 27.66 2.43
CA GLU A 299 10.07 27.16 2.82
C GLU A 299 10.70 28.02 3.92
N GLY A 300 10.56 29.35 3.83
CA GLY A 300 11.06 30.27 4.85
C GLY A 300 10.38 30.12 6.22
N HIS A 301 9.09 29.80 6.24
CA HIS A 301 8.32 29.61 7.48
C HIS A 301 8.31 28.18 8.01
N LEU A 302 8.58 27.18 7.16
CA LEU A 302 8.49 25.75 7.49
C LEU A 302 9.79 24.97 7.16
N PRO A 303 11.00 25.48 7.48
CA PRO A 303 12.25 24.90 6.98
C PRO A 303 12.57 23.50 7.51
N GLN A 304 12.00 23.12 8.66
CA GLN A 304 12.22 21.82 9.30
C GLN A 304 11.05 20.86 9.12
N THR A 305 10.03 21.26 8.35
CA THR A 305 8.82 20.47 8.18
C THR A 305 9.06 19.40 7.11
N PRO A 306 8.80 18.10 7.39
CA PRO A 306 8.96 17.06 6.40
C PRO A 306 8.02 17.26 5.21
N ILE A 307 8.56 17.05 4.01
CA ILE A 307 7.83 17.17 2.74
C ILE A 307 7.66 15.78 2.13
N TRP A 308 6.41 15.43 1.83
CA TRP A 308 6.02 14.19 1.18
C TRP A 308 5.62 14.47 -0.27
N ALA A 309 6.48 14.09 -1.23
CA ALA A 309 6.31 14.44 -2.65
C ALA A 309 6.19 13.21 -3.59
N ASP A 310 6.12 12.00 -3.04
CA ASP A 310 6.07 10.74 -3.80
C ASP A 310 4.66 10.39 -4.33
N PHE A 311 3.77 11.39 -4.43
CA PHE A 311 2.38 11.18 -4.81
C PHE A 311 2.23 10.47 -6.16
N THR A 312 3.00 10.87 -7.18
CA THR A 312 2.87 10.31 -8.53
C THR A 312 3.10 8.81 -8.57
N ASP A 313 4.12 8.32 -7.84
CA ASP A 313 4.41 6.89 -7.76
C ASP A 313 3.32 6.14 -7.00
N PHE A 314 2.83 6.73 -5.91
CA PHE A 314 1.71 6.17 -5.16
C PHE A 314 0.45 6.06 -6.04
N ALA A 315 0.10 7.16 -6.74
CA ALA A 315 -1.09 7.26 -7.57
C ALA A 315 -1.12 6.18 -8.66
N GLN A 316 0.00 5.95 -9.36
CA GLN A 316 0.09 4.90 -10.38
C GLN A 316 -0.30 3.50 -9.88
N THR A 317 -0.13 3.25 -8.58
CA THR A 317 -0.49 1.97 -7.95
C THR A 317 -1.89 1.98 -7.35
N ALA A 318 -2.48 3.16 -7.17
CA ALA A 318 -3.79 3.34 -6.56
C ALA A 318 -4.92 3.48 -7.57
N LEU A 319 -4.67 3.99 -8.78
CA LEU A 319 -5.69 4.28 -9.79
C LEU A 319 -6.56 3.07 -10.17
N ASP A 320 -6.00 1.86 -10.08
CA ASP A 320 -6.75 0.61 -10.33
C ASP A 320 -7.76 0.27 -9.21
N ARG A 321 -7.70 0.95 -8.05
CA ARG A 321 -8.61 0.76 -6.91
C ARG A 321 -9.82 1.68 -7.01
N THR A 322 -10.52 1.59 -8.14
CA THR A 322 -11.58 2.53 -8.54
C THR A 322 -12.71 2.65 -7.51
N GLU A 323 -13.17 1.53 -6.92
CA GLU A 323 -14.26 1.51 -5.96
C GLU A 323 -13.97 2.38 -4.71
N ILE A 324 -12.77 2.25 -4.17
CA ILE A 324 -12.37 2.99 -2.97
C ILE A 324 -12.12 4.45 -3.30
N LEU A 325 -11.44 4.72 -4.41
CA LEU A 325 -11.19 6.09 -4.83
C LEU A 325 -12.49 6.86 -5.09
N LYS A 326 -13.46 6.25 -5.78
CA LYS A 326 -14.79 6.86 -5.99
C LYS A 326 -15.57 7.11 -4.70
N SER A 327 -15.25 6.39 -3.62
CA SER A 327 -15.89 6.60 -2.31
C SER A 327 -15.31 7.76 -1.50
N LEU A 328 -14.22 8.38 -1.97
CA LEU A 328 -13.54 9.48 -1.29
C LEU A 328 -13.88 10.80 -1.98
N LYS A 329 -14.34 11.77 -1.19
CA LYS A 329 -14.47 13.15 -1.66
C LYS A 329 -13.07 13.73 -1.81
N SER A 330 -12.72 14.20 -3.00
CA SER A 330 -11.37 14.70 -3.27
C SER A 330 -11.13 16.09 -2.68
N HIS A 331 -12.16 16.94 -2.55
CA HIS A 331 -12.00 18.36 -2.19
C HIS A 331 -11.08 19.12 -3.16
N ILE A 332 -11.09 18.74 -4.44
CA ILE A 332 -10.31 19.35 -5.51
C ILE A 332 -11.27 19.75 -6.62
N ASP A 333 -11.30 21.05 -6.90
CA ASP A 333 -12.20 21.64 -7.89
C ASP A 333 -11.35 22.18 -9.04
N LEU A 334 -10.86 21.28 -9.88
CA LEU A 334 -10.13 21.64 -11.09
C LEU A 334 -11.08 21.61 -12.28
N PHE A 335 -11.04 22.65 -13.10
CA PHE A 335 -11.84 22.68 -14.33
C PHE A 335 -11.33 21.63 -15.31
N ARG A 336 -12.09 20.55 -15.48
CA ARG A 336 -11.75 19.42 -16.37
C ARG A 336 -12.99 18.98 -17.15
N ARG A 337 -12.77 18.43 -18.33
CA ARG A 337 -13.85 17.84 -19.15
C ARG A 337 -14.40 16.55 -18.55
N GLU A 338 -13.54 15.77 -17.91
CA GLU A 338 -13.89 14.49 -17.31
C GLU A 338 -13.35 14.39 -15.88
N GLU A 339 -14.09 13.67 -15.04
CA GLU A 339 -13.63 13.28 -13.72
C GLU A 339 -12.43 12.34 -13.81
N THR A 340 -11.55 12.43 -12.83
CA THR A 340 -10.33 11.62 -12.79
C THR A 340 -10.10 11.06 -11.40
N LEU A 341 -9.62 9.82 -11.34
CA LEU A 341 -9.28 9.15 -10.09
C LEU A 341 -8.01 9.70 -9.44
N TRP A 342 -7.27 10.58 -10.12
CA TRP A 342 -6.11 11.26 -9.56
C TRP A 342 -6.47 12.15 -8.36
N ASP A 343 -7.65 12.75 -8.36
CA ASP A 343 -8.10 13.66 -7.29
C ASP A 343 -8.37 12.91 -5.98
N PRO A 344 -9.23 11.88 -5.96
CA PRO A 344 -9.39 11.07 -4.75
C PRO A 344 -8.13 10.27 -4.40
N ALA A 345 -7.26 9.94 -5.36
CA ALA A 345 -5.96 9.34 -5.06
C ALA A 345 -5.06 10.31 -4.28
N PHE A 346 -5.05 11.60 -4.61
CA PHE A 346 -4.32 12.62 -3.85
C PHE A 346 -4.90 12.77 -2.46
N GLN A 347 -6.24 12.81 -2.33
CA GLN A 347 -6.89 12.82 -1.02
C GLN A 347 -6.49 11.61 -0.18
N LEU A 348 -6.47 10.41 -0.77
CA LEU A 348 -6.05 9.20 -0.07
C LEU A 348 -4.58 9.30 0.37
N TYR A 349 -3.68 9.68 -0.53
CA TYR A 349 -2.24 9.81 -0.22
C TYR A 349 -2.00 10.80 0.92
N SER A 350 -2.56 12.00 0.81
CA SER A 350 -2.45 13.05 1.81
C SER A 350 -3.05 12.61 3.15
N GLY A 351 -4.25 12.02 3.14
CA GLY A 351 -4.87 11.48 4.35
C GLY A 351 -4.05 10.38 5.02
N LEU A 352 -3.40 9.50 4.25
CA LEU A 352 -2.51 8.48 4.81
C LEU A 352 -1.27 9.08 5.47
N VAL A 353 -0.66 10.10 4.85
CA VAL A 353 0.42 10.87 5.45
C VAL A 353 -0.05 11.55 6.74
N PHE A 354 -1.25 12.14 6.73
CA PHE A 354 -1.86 12.75 7.90
C PHE A 354 -1.97 11.78 9.08
N LEU A 355 -2.59 10.62 8.84
CA LEU A 355 -2.82 9.59 9.86
C LEU A 355 -1.51 8.99 10.37
N ARG A 356 -0.51 8.83 9.50
CA ARG A 356 0.80 8.31 9.90
C ARG A 356 1.55 9.29 10.80
N GLY A 357 1.57 10.57 10.45
CA GLY A 357 2.23 11.61 11.25
C GLY A 357 1.54 11.90 12.58
N SER A 358 0.25 11.57 12.71
CA SER A 358 -0.54 11.80 13.93
C SER A 358 -0.40 10.69 14.99
N LYS A 359 0.24 9.55 14.66
CA LYS A 359 0.43 8.41 15.57
C LYS A 359 1.72 8.50 16.41
N ASN A 360 2.42 9.64 16.37
CA ASN A 360 3.63 9.92 17.16
C ASN A 360 3.36 10.91 18.28
#